data_AF-A0A1X1WNF0-F1
#
_entry.id   AF-A0A1X1WNF0-F1
#
_cell.length_a   1.000
_cell.length_b   1.000
_cell.length_c   1.000
_cell.angle_alpha   90.00
_cell.angle_beta   90.00
_cell.angle_gamma   90.00
#
_symmetry.space_group_name_H-M   'P 1'
#
loop_
_entity.id
_entity.type
_entity.pdbx_description
1 polymer ?
#
loop_
_entity_poly.entity_id
_entity_poly.type
_entity_poly.pdbx_seq_one_letter_code
_entity_poly.pdbx_strand_id
1 'polypeptide(L)'
;MLQELCDAAVDLVPGAEHGAITVIADQRLQTMAAVGKYAAVLDEVQRRHAQGPVWDAARERCLVLVEDLATDIRWPAYQREALSGTSIRCQMALPMLTDGHLLGVCSMYATQPRAFDTAAADCARVFNVHAALAWNTLRRKGQVQAALASRDVIAQAKGLVMERFNIDAEDAFALIKRLSQQSNRPLVEIARRLVHFHHPEGAPQAEGQAVIRRSRESVREATRC
;
A
#
# COMPACT_ATOMS: atom_id res chain seq x y z
N MET A 1 10.25 -5.84 7.82
CA MET A 1 9.10 -5.81 8.75
C MET A 1 7.86 -6.57 8.29
N LEU A 2 7.17 -6.27 7.17
CA LEU A 2 6.05 -7.15 6.76
C LEU A 2 6.52 -8.58 6.46
N GLN A 3 7.72 -8.72 5.90
CA GLN A 3 8.38 -10.00 5.77
C GLN A 3 8.60 -10.67 7.13
N GLU A 4 9.22 -9.99 8.10
CA GLU A 4 9.41 -10.52 9.46
C GLU A 4 8.10 -10.92 10.16
N LEU A 5 7.00 -10.17 9.97
CA LEU A 5 5.70 -10.57 10.49
C LEU A 5 5.20 -11.84 9.79
N CYS A 6 5.40 -11.96 8.49
CA CYS A 6 5.01 -13.15 7.74
C CYS A 6 5.86 -14.38 8.15
N ASP A 7 7.17 -14.20 8.35
CA ASP A 7 8.08 -15.23 8.87
C ASP A 7 7.62 -15.68 10.27
N ALA A 8 7.39 -14.73 11.18
CA ALA A 8 6.92 -15.03 12.53
C ALA A 8 5.55 -15.73 12.55
N ALA A 9 4.65 -15.43 11.61
CA ALA A 9 3.37 -16.12 11.51
C ALA A 9 3.56 -17.63 11.23
N VAL A 10 4.49 -17.96 10.33
CA VAL A 10 4.81 -19.36 9.99
C VAL A 10 5.53 -20.05 11.14
N ASP A 11 6.45 -19.36 11.83
CA ASP A 11 7.21 -19.94 12.94
C ASP A 11 6.37 -20.18 14.20
N LEU A 12 5.41 -19.28 14.48
CA LEU A 12 4.66 -19.30 15.75
C LEU A 12 3.37 -20.11 15.68
N VAL A 13 2.74 -20.24 14.50
CA VAL A 13 1.45 -20.91 14.36
C VAL A 13 1.67 -22.38 14.02
N PRO A 14 1.27 -23.32 14.91
CA PRO A 14 1.40 -24.75 14.65
C PRO A 14 0.73 -25.15 13.33
N GLY A 15 1.43 -25.96 12.54
CA GLY A 15 0.94 -26.47 11.26
C GLY A 15 1.10 -25.50 10.08
N ALA A 16 1.51 -24.24 10.30
CA ALA A 16 1.80 -23.34 9.20
C ALA A 16 3.11 -23.72 8.51
N GLU A 17 3.06 -23.95 7.19
CA GLU A 17 4.24 -24.24 6.35
C GLU A 17 4.57 -23.07 5.42
N HIS A 18 3.56 -22.25 5.14
CA HIS A 18 3.64 -21.09 4.26
C HIS A 18 2.79 -19.95 4.82
N GLY A 19 3.13 -18.72 4.47
CA GLY A 19 2.40 -17.54 4.92
C GLY A 19 2.38 -16.44 3.87
N ALA A 20 1.35 -15.59 3.90
CA ALA A 20 1.31 -14.35 3.13
C ALA A 20 0.65 -13.23 3.95
N ILE A 21 1.09 -11.99 3.71
CA ILE A 21 0.33 -10.80 4.09
C ILE A 21 -0.07 -10.07 2.83
N THR A 22 -1.36 -9.81 2.69
CA THR A 22 -1.96 -9.38 1.43
C THR A 22 -2.82 -8.13 1.64
N VAL A 23 -2.71 -7.14 0.76
CA VAL A 23 -3.55 -5.93 0.77
C VAL A 23 -4.55 -6.00 -0.38
N ILE A 24 -5.77 -5.53 -0.12
CA ILE A 24 -6.76 -5.30 -1.18
C ILE A 24 -6.86 -3.79 -1.39
N ALA A 25 -6.39 -3.34 -2.55
CA ALA A 25 -6.46 -1.94 -2.99
C ALA A 25 -7.07 -1.90 -4.39
N ASP A 26 -8.02 -0.99 -4.64
CA ASP A 26 -8.69 -0.82 -5.94
C ASP A 26 -9.25 -2.12 -6.53
N GLN A 27 -9.86 -2.96 -5.67
CA GLN A 27 -10.35 -4.31 -6.02
C GLN A 27 -9.28 -5.25 -6.58
N ARG A 28 -8.01 -5.00 -6.24
CA ARG A 28 -6.88 -5.86 -6.60
C ARG A 28 -6.20 -6.35 -5.35
N LEU A 29 -6.02 -7.67 -5.31
CA LEU A 29 -5.23 -8.36 -4.31
C LEU A 29 -3.74 -8.18 -4.63
N GLN A 30 -2.98 -7.68 -3.67
CA GLN A 30 -1.54 -7.45 -3.75
C GLN A 30 -0.82 -8.14 -2.59
N THR A 31 0.07 -9.08 -2.89
CA THR A 31 0.93 -9.73 -1.89
C THR A 31 2.03 -8.77 -1.44
N MET A 32 2.07 -8.47 -0.15
CA MET A 32 3.06 -7.55 0.45
C MET A 32 4.25 -8.28 1.05
N ALA A 33 4.04 -9.50 1.52
CA ALA A 33 5.05 -10.40 2.06
C ALA A 33 4.58 -11.84 1.86
N ALA A 34 5.54 -12.76 1.67
CA ALA A 34 5.24 -14.16 1.48
C ALA A 34 6.37 -15.04 2.02
N VAL A 35 6.01 -16.21 2.55
CA VAL A 35 6.92 -17.21 3.09
C VAL A 35 6.62 -18.56 2.46
N GLY A 36 7.69 -19.18 1.96
CA GLY A 36 7.67 -20.46 1.28
C GLY A 36 7.08 -20.43 -0.13
N LYS A 37 7.10 -21.60 -0.78
CA LYS A 37 6.94 -21.72 -2.25
C LYS A 37 5.55 -21.37 -2.81
N TYR A 38 4.47 -21.51 -2.03
CA TYR A 38 3.11 -21.46 -2.58
C TYR A 38 2.28 -20.25 -2.19
N ALA A 39 2.67 -19.48 -1.18
CA ALA A 39 1.82 -18.41 -0.67
C ALA A 39 1.54 -17.32 -1.73
N ALA A 40 2.58 -16.80 -2.39
CA ALA A 40 2.42 -15.82 -3.47
C ALA A 40 1.71 -16.40 -4.71
N VAL A 41 1.92 -17.70 -4.99
CA VAL A 41 1.23 -18.39 -6.09
C VAL A 41 -0.26 -18.43 -5.83
N LEU A 42 -0.69 -18.81 -4.62
CA LEU A 42 -2.10 -18.89 -4.26
C LEU A 42 -2.78 -17.52 -4.21
N ASP A 43 -2.08 -16.49 -3.75
CA ASP A 43 -2.57 -15.11 -3.86
C ASP A 43 -2.84 -14.70 -5.31
N GLU A 44 -1.95 -15.06 -6.23
CA GLU A 44 -2.12 -14.83 -7.66
C GLU A 44 -3.32 -15.60 -8.24
N VAL A 45 -3.54 -16.85 -7.80
CA VAL A 45 -4.75 -17.62 -8.17
C VAL A 45 -6.02 -16.90 -7.69
N GLN A 46 -6.07 -16.48 -6.41
CA GLN A 46 -7.21 -15.76 -5.86
C GLN A 46 -7.45 -14.42 -6.57
N ARG A 47 -6.37 -13.72 -6.94
CA ARG A 47 -6.43 -12.48 -7.71
C ARG A 47 -7.02 -12.69 -9.10
N ARG A 48 -6.62 -13.75 -9.79
CA ARG A 48 -7.08 -14.06 -11.16
C ARG A 48 -8.56 -14.41 -11.21
N HIS A 49 -9.02 -15.21 -10.25
CA HIS A 49 -10.41 -15.68 -10.23
C HIS A 49 -11.34 -14.76 -9.44
N ALA A 50 -10.82 -13.77 -8.71
CA ALA A 50 -11.57 -12.97 -7.76
C ALA A 50 -12.39 -13.84 -6.78
N GLN A 51 -11.82 -14.97 -6.38
CA GLN A 51 -12.42 -15.96 -5.48
C GLN A 51 -11.35 -16.46 -4.52
N GLY A 52 -11.76 -16.89 -3.33
CA GLY A 52 -10.88 -17.57 -2.38
C GLY A 52 -10.98 -16.99 -0.96
N PRO A 53 -10.38 -17.68 0.02
CA PRO A 53 -10.46 -17.33 1.42
C PRO A 53 -10.06 -15.89 1.75
N VAL A 54 -9.08 -15.31 1.05
CA VAL A 54 -8.63 -13.93 1.31
C VAL A 54 -9.73 -12.91 0.99
N TRP A 55 -10.49 -13.13 -0.08
CA TRP A 55 -11.60 -12.24 -0.44
C TRP A 55 -12.72 -12.30 0.59
N ASP A 56 -13.10 -13.50 1.00
CA ASP A 56 -14.18 -13.69 1.99
C ASP A 56 -13.75 -13.19 3.37
N ALA A 57 -12.52 -13.48 3.81
CA ALA A 57 -11.99 -12.95 5.08
C ALA A 57 -11.99 -11.41 5.10
N ALA A 58 -11.61 -10.77 3.99
CA ALA A 58 -11.64 -9.32 3.86
C ALA A 58 -13.07 -8.75 3.87
N ARG A 59 -14.00 -9.39 3.16
CA ARG A 59 -15.39 -8.95 3.03
C ARG A 59 -16.17 -9.13 4.34
N GLU A 60 -16.05 -10.31 4.93
CA GLU A 60 -16.81 -10.74 6.11
C GLU A 60 -16.15 -10.29 7.41
N ARG A 61 -14.87 -9.86 7.35
CA ARG A 61 -14.09 -9.39 8.50
C ARG A 61 -13.98 -10.45 9.61
N CYS A 62 -13.91 -11.71 9.22
CA CYS A 62 -13.74 -12.85 10.13
C CYS A 62 -12.66 -13.81 9.59
N LEU A 63 -12.17 -14.71 10.47
CA LEU A 63 -11.28 -15.80 10.07
C LEU A 63 -12.05 -16.75 9.14
N VAL A 64 -11.45 -17.02 7.98
CA VAL A 64 -11.89 -18.08 7.08
C VAL A 64 -10.90 -19.24 7.19
N LEU A 65 -11.39 -20.40 7.64
CA LEU A 65 -10.64 -21.66 7.69
C LEU A 65 -11.08 -22.57 6.56
N VAL A 66 -10.11 -23.13 5.85
CA VAL A 66 -10.27 -24.20 4.88
C VAL A 66 -9.62 -25.44 5.48
N GLU A 67 -10.43 -26.38 5.96
CA GLU A 67 -9.93 -27.62 6.55
C GLU A 67 -9.29 -28.54 5.51
N ASP A 68 -9.94 -28.67 4.35
CA ASP A 68 -9.39 -29.38 3.20
C ASP A 68 -9.89 -28.77 1.89
N LEU A 69 -8.97 -28.14 1.16
CA LEU A 69 -9.22 -27.49 -0.12
C LEU A 69 -9.72 -28.49 -1.16
N ALA A 70 -9.39 -29.78 -1.07
CA ALA A 70 -9.88 -30.79 -2.00
C ALA A 70 -11.42 -30.99 -1.91
N THR A 71 -12.01 -30.72 -0.75
CA THR A 71 -13.44 -30.91 -0.49
C THR A 71 -14.23 -29.60 -0.38
N ASP A 72 -13.54 -28.47 -0.24
CA ASP A 72 -14.17 -27.16 -0.05
C ASP A 72 -14.60 -26.50 -1.38
N ILE A 73 -15.90 -26.53 -1.66
CA ILE A 73 -16.49 -26.06 -2.91
C ILE A 73 -16.90 -24.57 -2.89
N ARG A 74 -16.58 -23.80 -1.84
CA ARG A 74 -16.98 -22.38 -1.74
C ARG A 74 -16.42 -21.52 -2.87
N TRP A 75 -15.25 -21.87 -3.40
CA TRP A 75 -14.55 -21.13 -4.46
C TRP A 75 -14.08 -22.06 -5.59
N PRO A 76 -14.98 -22.54 -6.47
CA PRO A 76 -14.65 -23.61 -7.41
C PRO A 76 -13.51 -23.30 -8.39
N ALA A 77 -13.36 -22.04 -8.80
CA ALA A 77 -12.29 -21.66 -9.73
C ALA A 77 -10.93 -21.57 -9.02
N TYR A 78 -10.90 -20.98 -7.82
CA TYR A 78 -9.72 -20.96 -6.96
C TYR A 78 -9.29 -22.39 -6.59
N GLN A 79 -10.22 -23.21 -6.11
CA GLN A 79 -10.00 -24.60 -5.70
C GLN A 79 -9.32 -25.40 -6.81
N ARG A 80 -9.91 -25.40 -8.02
CA ARG A 80 -9.42 -26.20 -9.15
C ARG A 80 -7.99 -25.83 -9.53
N GLU A 81 -7.69 -24.54 -9.64
CA GLU A 81 -6.36 -24.10 -10.06
C GLU A 81 -5.33 -24.30 -8.93
N ALA A 82 -5.68 -23.96 -7.69
CA ALA A 82 -4.81 -24.16 -6.53
C ALA A 82 -4.39 -25.63 -6.37
N LEU A 83 -5.31 -26.58 -6.54
CA LEU A 83 -5.03 -28.02 -6.47
C LEU A 83 -4.20 -28.53 -7.67
N SER A 84 -4.32 -27.89 -8.84
CA SER A 84 -3.49 -28.25 -10.00
C SER A 84 -2.06 -27.73 -9.91
N GLY A 85 -1.84 -26.60 -9.21
CA GLY A 85 -0.57 -25.89 -9.18
C GLY A 85 0.23 -26.06 -7.89
N THR A 86 -0.39 -26.59 -6.82
CA THR A 86 0.22 -26.65 -5.48
C THR A 86 -0.17 -27.92 -4.73
N SER A 87 0.60 -28.26 -3.70
CA SER A 87 0.26 -29.34 -2.76
C SER A 87 -0.49 -28.83 -1.52
N ILE A 88 -1.00 -27.60 -1.53
CA ILE A 88 -1.70 -27.02 -0.39
C ILE A 88 -3.07 -27.66 -0.21
N ARG A 89 -3.38 -27.99 1.04
CA ARG A 89 -4.65 -28.62 1.44
C ARG A 89 -5.38 -27.82 2.49
N CYS A 90 -4.71 -27.05 3.32
CA CYS A 90 -5.34 -26.30 4.39
C CYS A 90 -4.92 -24.82 4.32
N GLN A 91 -5.85 -23.91 4.65
CA GLN A 91 -5.60 -22.46 4.67
C GLN A 91 -6.36 -21.80 5.81
N MET A 92 -5.70 -20.91 6.54
CA MET A 92 -6.34 -19.89 7.37
C MET A 92 -6.13 -18.52 6.74
N ALA A 93 -7.19 -17.73 6.61
CA ALA A 93 -7.13 -16.33 6.19
C ALA A 93 -7.74 -15.45 7.30
N LEU A 94 -6.93 -14.56 7.88
CA LEU A 94 -7.33 -13.69 8.98
C LEU A 94 -7.27 -12.21 8.55
N PRO A 95 -8.36 -11.45 8.68
CA PRO A 95 -8.33 -10.03 8.39
C PRO A 95 -7.53 -9.29 9.48
N MET A 96 -6.56 -8.50 9.06
CA MET A 96 -5.77 -7.64 9.93
C MET A 96 -6.53 -6.34 10.14
N LEU A 97 -7.27 -6.27 11.25
CA LEU A 97 -8.13 -5.14 11.58
C LEU A 97 -7.48 -4.25 12.64
N THR A 98 -7.60 -2.93 12.49
CA THR A 98 -7.30 -1.98 13.56
C THR A 98 -8.26 -0.81 13.49
N ASP A 99 -8.84 -0.41 14.62
CA ASP A 99 -9.83 0.66 14.70
C ASP A 99 -11.01 0.47 13.71
N GLY A 100 -11.40 -0.78 13.45
CA GLY A 100 -12.44 -1.14 12.47
C GLY A 100 -12.01 -1.09 11.00
N HIS A 101 -10.79 -0.66 10.70
CA HIS A 101 -10.23 -0.60 9.35
C HIS A 101 -9.47 -1.88 8.99
N LEU A 102 -9.71 -2.39 7.79
CA LEU A 102 -8.95 -3.50 7.21
C LEU A 102 -7.62 -2.98 6.66
N LEU A 103 -6.52 -3.47 7.24
CA LEU A 103 -5.16 -3.19 6.76
C LEU A 103 -4.76 -4.15 5.64
N GLY A 104 -5.19 -5.40 5.75
CA GLY A 104 -4.89 -6.50 4.84
C GLY A 104 -5.40 -7.82 5.42
N VAL A 105 -4.94 -8.94 4.86
CA VAL A 105 -5.26 -10.30 5.30
C VAL A 105 -3.95 -11.04 5.52
N CYS A 106 -3.80 -11.65 6.69
CA CYS A 106 -2.72 -12.57 7.00
C CYS A 106 -3.21 -13.99 6.70
N SER A 107 -2.54 -14.68 5.77
CA SER A 107 -2.87 -16.04 5.39
C SER A 107 -1.77 -17.01 5.80
N MET A 108 -2.15 -18.20 6.21
CA MET A 108 -1.26 -19.33 6.51
C MET A 108 -1.76 -20.56 5.77
N TYR A 109 -0.82 -21.37 5.29
CA TYR A 109 -1.13 -22.55 4.49
C TYR A 109 -0.35 -23.77 4.94
N ALA A 110 -0.94 -24.94 4.77
CA ALA A 110 -0.32 -26.22 5.05
C ALA A 110 -0.61 -27.23 3.93
N THR A 111 0.29 -28.19 3.76
CA THR A 111 0.13 -29.26 2.77
C THR A 111 -0.70 -30.43 3.30
N GLN A 112 -0.84 -30.54 4.62
CA GLN A 112 -1.74 -31.51 5.24
C GLN A 112 -3.15 -30.94 5.42
N PRO A 113 -4.22 -31.71 5.14
CA PRO A 113 -5.57 -31.31 5.49
C PRO A 113 -5.73 -31.29 7.02
N ARG A 114 -6.56 -30.37 7.52
CA ARG A 114 -6.83 -30.17 8.96
C ARG A 114 -5.57 -29.92 9.79
N ALA A 115 -4.58 -29.24 9.20
CA ALA A 115 -3.35 -28.87 9.89
C ALA A 115 -3.55 -27.82 10.99
N PHE A 116 -4.62 -27.02 10.90
CA PHE A 116 -4.95 -25.98 11.87
C PHE A 116 -6.08 -26.43 12.79
N ASP A 117 -5.71 -26.94 13.96
CA ASP A 117 -6.65 -27.24 15.03
C ASP A 117 -7.09 -25.95 15.77
N THR A 118 -7.90 -26.11 16.82
CA THR A 118 -8.37 -24.98 17.63
C THR A 118 -7.21 -24.20 18.26
N ALA A 119 -6.16 -24.88 18.73
CA ALA A 119 -5.01 -24.23 19.35
C ALA A 119 -4.21 -23.41 18.33
N ALA A 120 -4.01 -23.94 17.11
CA ALA A 120 -3.39 -23.22 16.01
C ALA A 120 -4.23 -21.99 15.60
N ALA A 121 -5.56 -22.14 15.51
CA ALA A 121 -6.45 -21.02 15.20
C ALA A 121 -6.43 -19.92 16.27
N ASP A 122 -6.37 -20.29 17.55
CA ASP A 122 -6.25 -19.33 18.66
C ASP A 122 -4.91 -18.61 18.65
N CYS A 123 -3.81 -19.35 18.41
CA CYS A 123 -2.48 -18.77 18.24
C CYS A 123 -2.45 -17.76 17.07
N ALA A 124 -2.99 -18.16 15.92
CA ALA A 124 -3.13 -17.32 14.74
C ALA A 124 -3.93 -16.04 15.01
N ARG A 125 -5.04 -16.12 15.77
CA ARG A 125 -5.86 -14.96 16.14
C ARG A 125 -5.08 -13.97 17.00
N VAL A 126 -4.42 -14.45 18.05
CA VAL A 126 -3.60 -13.62 18.95
C VAL A 126 -2.47 -12.95 18.16
N PHE A 127 -1.74 -13.74 17.38
CA PHE A 127 -0.69 -13.24 16.50
C PHE A 127 -1.22 -12.14 15.54
N ASN A 128 -2.33 -12.40 14.86
CA ASN A 128 -2.90 -11.50 13.87
C ASN A 128 -3.31 -10.14 14.46
N VAL A 129 -3.83 -10.11 15.70
CA VAL A 129 -4.13 -8.85 16.42
C VAL A 129 -2.86 -8.03 16.64
N HIS A 130 -1.80 -8.65 17.16
CA HIS A 130 -0.52 -7.97 17.40
C HIS A 130 0.15 -7.53 16.10
N ALA A 131 0.13 -8.37 15.06
CA ALA A 131 0.67 -8.05 13.74
C ALA A 131 -0.06 -6.87 13.11
N ALA A 132 -1.40 -6.80 13.23
CA ALA A 132 -2.19 -5.67 12.75
C ALA A 132 -1.82 -4.36 13.45
N LEU A 133 -1.69 -4.38 14.79
CA LEU A 133 -1.28 -3.21 15.57
C LEU A 133 0.13 -2.74 15.22
N ALA A 134 1.08 -3.67 15.10
CA ALA A 134 2.46 -3.39 14.72
C ALA A 134 2.51 -2.76 13.33
N TRP A 135 1.83 -3.36 12.34
CA TRP A 135 1.77 -2.83 10.99
C TRP A 135 1.11 -1.45 10.94
N ASN A 136 -0.01 -1.24 11.63
CA ASN A 136 -0.69 0.05 11.64
C ASN A 136 0.19 1.16 12.23
N THR A 137 0.92 0.86 13.31
CA THR A 137 1.82 1.81 13.96
C THR A 137 2.92 2.29 13.00
N LEU A 138 3.49 1.38 12.20
CA LEU A 138 4.47 1.75 11.18
C LEU A 138 3.86 2.56 10.03
N ARG A 139 2.69 2.15 9.54
CA ARG A 139 2.00 2.87 8.45
C ARG A 139 1.74 4.31 8.87
N ARG A 140 1.26 4.52 10.09
CA ARG A 140 1.04 5.86 10.66
C ARG A 140 2.35 6.63 10.82
N LYS A 141 3.42 6.02 11.33
CA LYS A 141 4.75 6.65 11.38
C LYS A 141 5.22 7.09 9.98
N GLY A 142 5.08 6.22 8.97
CA GLY A 142 5.43 6.54 7.59
C GLY A 142 4.62 7.69 7.00
N GLN A 143 3.31 7.74 7.27
CA GLN A 143 2.43 8.83 6.83
C GLN A 143 2.79 10.16 7.49
N VAL A 144 3.07 10.16 8.79
CA VAL A 144 3.50 11.37 9.52
C VAL A 144 4.83 11.88 8.97
N GLN A 145 5.82 10.99 8.78
CA GLN A 145 7.11 11.37 8.21
C GLN A 145 6.97 11.90 6.78
N ALA A 146 6.15 11.26 5.95
CA ALA A 146 5.86 11.73 4.60
C ALA A 146 5.16 13.11 4.59
N ALA A 147 4.25 13.36 5.53
CA ALA A 147 3.57 14.65 5.67
C ALA A 147 4.52 15.76 6.12
N LEU A 148 5.41 15.47 7.08
CA LEU A 148 6.46 16.40 7.51
C LEU A 148 7.43 16.73 6.38
N ALA A 149 7.96 15.71 5.70
CA ALA A 149 8.82 15.90 4.54
C ALA A 149 8.12 16.69 3.41
N SER A 150 6.81 16.48 3.22
CA SER A 150 6.03 17.26 2.26
C SER A 150 5.93 18.73 2.69
N ARG A 151 5.66 19.00 3.96
CA ARG A 151 5.58 20.36 4.51
C ARG A 151 6.90 21.11 4.35
N ASP A 152 8.02 20.46 4.62
CA ASP A 152 9.35 21.08 4.52
C ASP A 152 9.66 21.49 3.07
N VAL A 153 9.45 20.58 2.12
CA VAL A 153 9.66 20.87 0.69
C VAL A 153 8.71 21.96 0.19
N ILE A 154 7.46 21.98 0.65
CA ILE A 154 6.49 23.04 0.31
C ILE A 154 6.94 24.39 0.89
N ALA A 155 7.43 24.41 2.13
CA ALA A 155 7.95 25.63 2.75
C ALA A 155 9.17 26.17 2.01
N GLN A 156 10.09 25.31 1.57
CA GLN A 156 11.24 25.68 0.74
C GLN A 156 10.78 26.27 -0.60
N ALA A 157 9.90 25.59 -1.33
CA ALA A 157 9.38 26.09 -2.60
C ALA A 157 8.68 27.44 -2.43
N LYS A 158 7.92 27.62 -1.35
CA LYS A 158 7.27 28.89 -1.02
C LYS A 158 8.30 30.00 -0.81
N GLY A 159 9.38 29.75 -0.05
CA GLY A 159 10.47 30.70 0.13
C GLY A 159 11.15 31.09 -1.18
N LEU A 160 11.40 30.13 -2.07
CA LEU A 160 11.96 30.39 -3.41
C LEU A 160 11.04 31.25 -4.27
N VAL A 161 9.73 31.01 -4.22
CA VAL A 161 8.74 31.80 -4.96
C VAL A 161 8.63 33.21 -4.38
N MET A 162 8.63 33.35 -3.05
CA MET A 162 8.65 34.66 -2.38
C MET A 162 9.85 35.49 -2.83
N GLU A 163 11.06 34.91 -2.80
CA GLU A 163 12.29 35.58 -3.23
C GLU A 163 12.23 35.97 -4.72
N ARG A 164 11.86 35.02 -5.58
CA ARG A 164 11.93 35.20 -7.02
C ARG A 164 10.93 36.22 -7.57
N PHE A 165 9.75 36.30 -6.96
CA PHE A 165 8.65 37.15 -7.42
C PHE A 165 8.41 38.36 -6.51
N ASN A 166 9.17 38.49 -5.42
CA ASN A 166 9.00 39.55 -4.42
C ASN A 166 7.56 39.66 -3.93
N ILE A 167 6.98 38.52 -3.56
CA ILE A 167 5.61 38.39 -3.03
C ILE A 167 5.63 37.79 -1.63
N ASP A 168 4.55 37.97 -0.89
CA ASP A 168 4.45 37.41 0.45
C ASP A 168 4.19 35.89 0.43
N ALA A 169 4.17 35.31 1.63
CA ALA A 169 3.98 33.87 1.80
C ALA A 169 2.59 33.39 1.38
N GLU A 170 1.56 34.22 1.50
CA GLU A 170 0.18 33.85 1.16
C GLU A 170 0.04 33.77 -0.36
N ASP A 171 0.51 34.79 -1.07
CA ASP A 171 0.53 34.85 -2.52
C ASP A 171 1.42 33.76 -3.14
N ALA A 172 2.59 33.50 -2.55
CA ALA A 172 3.47 32.43 -3.00
C ALA A 172 2.81 31.04 -2.88
N PHE A 173 2.12 30.78 -1.77
CA PHE A 173 1.40 29.52 -1.59
C PHE A 173 0.21 29.42 -2.56
N ALA A 174 -0.54 30.51 -2.76
CA ALA A 174 -1.63 30.55 -3.72
C ALA A 174 -1.15 30.26 -5.15
N LEU A 175 0.02 30.78 -5.54
CA LEU A 175 0.63 30.50 -6.84
C LEU A 175 1.00 29.02 -6.99
N ILE A 176 1.68 28.43 -6.01
CA ILE A 176 2.04 27.00 -6.01
C ILE A 176 0.78 26.13 -6.09
N LYS A 177 -0.27 26.49 -5.36
CA LYS A 177 -1.57 25.80 -5.37
C LYS A 177 -2.26 25.89 -6.73
N ARG A 178 -2.28 27.07 -7.37
CA ARG A 178 -2.81 27.23 -8.74
C ARG A 178 -2.07 26.35 -9.74
N LEU A 179 -0.73 26.31 -9.67
CA LEU A 179 0.09 25.45 -10.54
C LEU A 179 -0.22 23.97 -10.34
N SER A 180 -0.39 23.54 -9.09
CA SER A 180 -0.81 22.16 -8.75
C SER A 180 -2.17 21.82 -9.36
N GLN A 181 -3.16 22.71 -9.26
CA GLN A 181 -4.49 22.51 -9.83
C GLN A 181 -4.48 22.48 -11.36
N GLN A 182 -3.81 23.44 -12.01
CA GLN A 182 -3.73 23.52 -13.47
C GLN A 182 -3.00 22.33 -14.10
N SER A 183 -2.03 21.75 -13.39
CA SER A 183 -1.28 20.59 -13.86
C SER A 183 -1.86 19.25 -13.40
N ASN A 184 -2.94 19.27 -12.60
CA ASN A 184 -3.54 18.10 -11.96
C ASN A 184 -2.51 17.20 -11.25
N ARG A 185 -1.58 17.81 -10.53
CA ARG A 185 -0.50 17.13 -9.80
C ARG A 185 -0.52 17.47 -8.32
N PRO A 186 -0.09 16.56 -7.44
CA PRO A 186 0.03 16.85 -6.02
C PRO A 186 0.91 18.07 -5.74
N LEU A 187 0.49 18.92 -4.81
CA LEU A 187 1.18 20.17 -4.47
C LEU A 187 2.65 19.93 -4.05
N VAL A 188 2.92 18.84 -3.32
CA VAL A 188 4.28 18.43 -2.96
C VAL A 188 5.16 18.12 -4.18
N GLU A 189 4.61 17.59 -5.27
CA GLU A 189 5.36 17.32 -6.50
C GLU A 189 5.75 18.64 -7.19
N ILE A 190 4.84 19.61 -7.21
CA ILE A 190 5.13 20.96 -7.71
C ILE A 190 6.22 21.61 -6.88
N ALA A 191 6.11 21.53 -5.55
CA ALA A 191 7.13 22.06 -4.66
C ALA A 191 8.51 21.41 -4.89
N ARG A 192 8.58 20.08 -5.04
CA ARG A 192 9.83 19.37 -5.38
C ARG A 192 10.44 19.87 -6.68
N ARG A 193 9.62 20.06 -7.71
CA ARG A 193 10.09 20.59 -9.00
C ARG A 193 10.67 21.99 -8.84
N LEU A 194 9.98 22.88 -8.14
CA LEU A 194 10.45 24.25 -7.90
C LEU A 194 11.78 24.28 -7.15
N VAL A 195 11.93 23.43 -6.12
CA VAL A 195 13.20 23.30 -5.37
C VAL A 195 14.32 22.72 -6.25
N HIS A 196 14.03 21.71 -7.07
CA HIS A 196 15.01 21.10 -7.96
C HIS A 196 15.54 22.08 -9.02
N PHE A 197 14.67 22.91 -9.62
CA PHE A 197 15.10 23.95 -10.57
C PHE A 197 15.97 25.05 -9.95
N HIS A 198 15.93 25.22 -8.62
CA HIS A 198 16.78 26.17 -7.91
C HIS A 198 18.16 25.61 -7.54
N HIS A 199 18.36 24.29 -7.61
CA HIS A 199 19.65 23.63 -7.44
C HIS A 199 20.21 23.04 -8.76
N PRO A 200 20.60 23.85 -9.75
CA PRO A 200 21.32 23.36 -10.91
C PRO A 200 22.83 23.35 -10.62
N GLU A 201 23.34 22.32 -9.94
CA GLU A 201 24.70 21.88 -10.24
C GLU A 201 24.64 21.03 -11.53
N GLY A 202 24.73 21.73 -12.66
CA GLY A 202 25.00 21.16 -14.00
C GLY A 202 23.78 20.83 -14.87
N ALA A 203 23.59 21.60 -15.96
CA ALA A 203 22.89 21.31 -17.23
C ALA A 203 22.04 22.52 -17.75
N PRO A 204 21.89 22.69 -19.08
CA PRO A 204 21.95 24.00 -19.73
C PRO A 204 20.65 24.82 -19.76
N GLN A 205 20.82 26.14 -19.63
CA GLN A 205 19.83 27.20 -19.43
C GLN A 205 18.77 27.42 -20.53
N ALA A 206 18.66 26.57 -21.55
CA ALA A 206 17.81 26.83 -22.71
C ALA A 206 16.34 26.42 -22.53
N GLU A 207 16.04 25.33 -21.81
CA GLU A 207 14.67 24.80 -21.71
C GLU A 207 13.85 25.41 -20.55
N GLY A 208 14.51 25.75 -19.44
CA GLY A 208 13.85 26.39 -18.29
C GLY A 208 13.29 27.77 -18.60
N GLN A 209 13.92 28.51 -19.51
CA GLN A 209 13.46 29.85 -19.91
C GLN A 209 12.16 29.81 -20.74
N ALA A 210 11.93 28.74 -21.51
CA ALA A 210 10.73 28.59 -22.33
C ALA A 210 9.47 28.31 -21.49
N VAL A 211 9.59 27.49 -20.44
CA VAL A 211 8.49 27.20 -19.51
C VAL A 211 8.15 28.44 -18.67
N ILE A 212 9.17 29.15 -18.17
CA ILE A 212 9.00 30.38 -17.38
C ILE A 212 8.39 31.52 -18.22
N ARG A 213 8.71 31.60 -19.51
CA ARG A 213 8.14 32.62 -20.42
C ARG A 213 6.65 32.39 -20.68
N ARG A 214 6.23 31.14 -20.88
CA ARG A 214 4.80 30.79 -21.04
C ARG A 214 3.97 31.12 -19.80
N SER A 215 4.51 30.88 -18.60
CA SER A 215 3.83 31.24 -17.36
C SER A 215 3.72 32.75 -17.14
N ARG A 216 4.67 33.56 -17.62
CA ARG A 216 4.62 35.03 -17.54
C ARG A 216 3.54 35.65 -18.42
N GLU A 217 3.25 35.06 -19.58
CA GLU A 217 2.19 35.51 -20.48
C GLU A 217 0.81 35.23 -19.89
N SER A 218 0.59 34.02 -19.36
CA SER A 218 -0.67 33.65 -18.70
C SER A 218 -0.99 34.47 -17.44
N VAL A 219 0.03 34.89 -16.68
CA VAL A 219 -0.17 35.75 -15.49
C VAL A 219 -0.49 37.19 -15.88
N ARG A 220 0.10 37.73 -16.95
CA ARG A 220 -0.22 39.09 -17.45
C ARG A 220 -1.65 39.19 -18.00
N GLU A 221 -2.15 38.12 -18.59
CA GLU A 221 -3.51 38.05 -19.13
C GLU A 221 -4.56 37.98 -18.00
N ALA A 222 -4.25 37.28 -16.91
CA ALA A 222 -5.12 37.15 -15.75
C ALA A 222 -5.18 38.40 -14.84
N THR A 223 -4.27 39.36 -15.01
CA THR A 223 -4.20 40.59 -14.18
C THR A 223 -4.82 41.81 -14.89
N ARG A 224 -5.53 41.60 -16.02
CA ARG A 224 -6.18 42.65 -16.83
C ARG A 224 -7.70 42.68 -16.76
N CYS A 225 -8.32 41.89 -15.87
CA CYS A 225 -9.76 41.88 -15.60
C CYS A 225 -10.04 42.29 -14.16
#